data_AF-A0A4Q3W6T5-F1
#
_entry.id   AF-A0A4Q3W6T5-F1
#
_cell.length_a   1.000
_cell.length_b   1.000
_cell.length_c   1.000
_cell.angle_alpha   90.00
_cell.angle_beta   90.00
_cell.angle_gamma   90.00
#
_symmetry.space_group_name_H-M   'P 1'
#
loop_
_entity.id
_entity.type
_entity.pdbx_description
1 polymer ?
#
loop_
_entity_poly.entity_id
_entity_poly.type
_entity_poly.pdbx_seq_one_letter_code
_entity_poly.pdbx_strand_id
1 'polypeptide(L)'
;MKTYFFALLLGAAVLPATSDAQIKLPKLLSKGSSSGVSEGEAGQGIKEALTQGVANAVLNLNKTDGFFGSEVYKMFLPPDAQKIEKTLRSAGMGAQVDKAVLAINRGAEDAVAFAKPIFVDAIKEMTVTDALKILTGPKDGATNYFKEKTTAKLTAAFSPSVQTSLDKVEATKYYGDIVNTYNKFPTTMKKINPDLTSYV
;
A
#
# COMPACT_ATOMS: atom_id res chain seq x y z
N MET A 1 57.53 24.45 -39.04
CA MET A 1 56.71 24.37 -40.28
C MET A 1 55.80 23.15 -40.13
N LYS A 2 54.47 23.17 -40.11
CA LYS A 2 53.44 24.15 -40.48
C LYS A 2 52.35 24.18 -39.39
N THR A 3 51.85 25.37 -39.14
CA THR A 3 50.67 25.77 -38.36
C THR A 3 49.35 25.35 -39.02
N TYR A 4 48.31 25.03 -38.23
CA TYR A 4 46.89 25.50 -38.33
C TYR A 4 46.12 24.99 -37.08
N PHE A 5 45.97 25.81 -36.03
CA PHE A 5 44.72 26.44 -35.58
C PHE A 5 43.40 25.90 -36.17
N PHE A 6 42.56 25.28 -35.34
CA PHE A 6 41.11 25.55 -35.31
C PHE A 6 40.54 25.17 -33.93
N ALA A 7 39.95 26.17 -33.27
CA ALA A 7 39.18 26.02 -32.04
C ALA A 7 37.75 25.59 -32.38
N LEU A 8 37.15 24.71 -31.57
CA LEU A 8 35.70 24.76 -31.36
C LEU A 8 35.32 24.25 -29.97
N LEU A 9 34.95 25.23 -29.15
CA LEU A 9 34.11 25.13 -27.97
C LEU A 9 32.76 24.50 -28.32
N LEU A 10 32.28 23.54 -27.51
CA LEU A 10 30.88 23.23 -27.16
C LEU A 10 30.96 21.92 -26.35
N GLY A 11 30.48 21.75 -25.13
CA GLY A 11 29.32 22.32 -24.47
C GLY A 11 28.71 21.15 -23.69
N ALA A 12 28.78 21.19 -22.36
CA ALA A 12 28.34 20.12 -21.47
C ALA A 12 26.81 19.95 -21.49
N ALA A 13 26.34 18.71 -21.36
CA ALA A 13 24.99 18.39 -20.91
C ALA A 13 24.98 17.09 -20.09
N VAL A 14 25.26 17.24 -18.80
CA VAL A 14 24.92 16.24 -17.77
C VAL A 14 23.42 16.41 -17.50
N LEU A 15 22.62 15.40 -17.81
CA LEU A 15 21.20 15.34 -17.45
C LEU A 15 21.06 14.56 -16.13
N PRO A 16 20.76 15.20 -14.99
CA PRO A 16 20.13 14.52 -13.89
C PRO A 16 18.63 14.40 -14.19
N ALA A 17 18.13 13.18 -14.33
CA ALA A 17 16.69 12.92 -14.36
C ALA A 17 16.14 13.09 -12.94
N THR A 18 15.67 14.29 -12.60
CA THR A 18 14.79 14.52 -11.46
C THR A 18 13.34 14.32 -11.90
N SER A 19 12.66 13.36 -11.29
CA SER A 19 11.21 13.20 -11.41
C SER A 19 10.51 14.33 -10.66
N ASP A 20 10.32 15.46 -11.32
CA ASP A 20 9.52 16.58 -10.82
C ASP A 20 8.04 16.35 -11.11
N ALA A 21 7.38 15.58 -10.25
CA ALA A 21 5.93 15.69 -10.06
C ALA A 21 5.64 16.79 -9.02
N GLN A 22 6.10 18.02 -9.30
CA GLN A 22 5.68 19.20 -8.54
C GLN A 22 4.64 19.95 -9.36
N ILE A 23 3.41 20.00 -8.84
CA ILE A 23 2.38 20.93 -9.33
C ILE A 23 2.91 22.34 -9.09
N LYS A 24 3.41 22.99 -10.14
CA LYS A 24 3.82 24.40 -10.11
C LYS A 24 2.57 25.28 -10.10
N LEU A 25 2.01 25.45 -8.90
CA LEU A 25 0.88 26.34 -8.62
C LEU A 25 1.18 27.87 -8.61
N PRO A 26 2.41 28.42 -8.58
CA PRO A 26 2.59 29.85 -8.33
C PRO A 26 2.28 30.75 -9.56
N LYS A 27 1.98 30.19 -10.74
CA LYS A 27 1.60 30.99 -11.93
C LYS A 27 0.09 31.16 -12.15
N LEU A 28 -0.75 30.53 -11.32
CA LEU A 28 -2.20 30.74 -11.31
C LEU A 28 -2.66 31.82 -10.30
N LEU A 29 -1.75 32.33 -9.47
CA LEU A 29 -2.05 33.30 -8.40
C LEU A 29 -1.73 34.75 -8.79
N SER A 30 -1.29 34.98 -10.02
CA SER A 30 -0.92 36.30 -10.51
C SER A 30 -1.89 36.72 -11.61
N LYS A 31 -2.89 37.53 -11.19
CA LYS A 31 -3.72 38.43 -12.00
C LYS A 31 -5.17 37.99 -12.24
N GLY A 32 -6.07 38.42 -11.35
CA GLY A 32 -7.51 38.62 -11.63
C GLY A 32 -8.44 38.16 -10.52
N SER A 33 -9.12 39.11 -9.85
CA SER A 33 -10.21 38.94 -8.86
C SER A 33 -9.90 38.08 -7.62
N SER A 34 -9.62 38.76 -6.52
CA SER A 34 -9.45 38.22 -5.17
C SER A 34 -10.77 37.74 -4.55
N SER A 35 -11.22 36.54 -4.93
CA SER A 35 -11.87 35.64 -3.97
C SER A 35 -10.86 34.54 -3.66
N GLY A 36 -9.94 34.82 -2.72
CA GLY A 36 -9.04 33.81 -2.22
C GLY A 36 -9.86 32.63 -1.71
N VAL A 37 -9.45 31.40 -2.07
CA VAL A 37 -10.10 30.17 -1.61
C VAL A 37 -10.26 30.27 -0.10
N SER A 38 -11.50 30.25 0.36
CA SER A 38 -11.78 30.31 1.80
C SER A 38 -11.24 29.05 2.49
N GLU A 39 -10.92 29.13 3.77
CA GLU A 39 -10.52 27.96 4.56
C GLU A 39 -11.54 26.83 4.49
N GLY A 40 -12.84 27.19 4.39
CA GLY A 40 -13.93 26.25 4.17
C GLY A 40 -13.87 25.54 2.82
N GLU A 41 -13.64 26.28 1.72
CA GLU A 41 -13.46 25.68 0.39
C GLU A 41 -12.21 24.81 0.31
N ALA A 42 -11.10 25.25 0.93
CA ALA A 42 -9.88 24.46 0.99
C ALA A 42 -10.10 23.14 1.76
N GLY A 43 -10.76 23.20 2.92
CA GLY A 43 -11.10 22.02 3.70
C GLY A 43 -12.02 21.05 2.94
N GLN A 44 -13.01 21.57 2.22
CA GLN A 44 -13.91 20.75 1.41
C GLN A 44 -13.17 20.10 0.23
N GLY A 45 -12.27 20.83 -0.44
CA GLY A 45 -11.45 20.28 -1.52
C GLY A 45 -10.54 19.14 -1.05
N ILE A 46 -9.96 19.25 0.15
CA ILE A 46 -9.13 18.19 0.73
C ILE A 46 -9.98 16.94 1.03
N LYS A 47 -11.17 17.10 1.61
CA LYS A 47 -12.08 15.97 1.87
C LYS A 47 -12.49 15.26 0.58
N GLU A 48 -12.80 16.02 -0.47
CA GLU A 48 -13.15 15.44 -1.77
C GLU A 48 -11.95 14.68 -2.35
N ALA A 49 -10.76 15.29 -2.36
CA ALA A 49 -9.54 14.65 -2.85
C ALA A 49 -9.21 13.35 -2.08
N LEU A 50 -9.37 13.36 -0.75
CA LEU A 50 -9.18 12.17 0.08
C LEU A 50 -10.23 11.10 -0.21
N THR A 51 -11.48 11.49 -0.44
CA THR A 51 -12.57 10.56 -0.76
C THR A 51 -12.29 9.84 -2.08
N GLN A 52 -11.93 10.60 -3.11
CA GLN A 52 -11.55 10.04 -4.41
C GLN A 52 -10.27 9.20 -4.31
N GLY A 53 -9.27 9.66 -3.55
CA GLY A 53 -8.02 8.93 -3.33
C GLY A 53 -8.25 7.57 -2.67
N VAL A 54 -9.04 7.52 -1.60
CA VAL A 54 -9.43 6.27 -0.93
C VAL A 54 -10.22 5.36 -1.86
N ALA A 55 -11.20 5.88 -2.58
CA ALA A 55 -12.00 5.09 -3.51
C ALA A 55 -11.13 4.46 -4.60
N ASN A 56 -10.22 5.24 -5.19
CA ASN A 56 -9.28 4.76 -6.21
C ASN A 56 -8.27 3.77 -5.65
N ALA A 57 -7.75 3.99 -4.43
CA ALA A 57 -6.83 3.07 -3.79
C ALA A 57 -7.47 1.71 -3.55
N VAL A 58 -8.69 1.67 -2.97
CA VAL A 58 -9.41 0.42 -2.74
C VAL A 58 -9.73 -0.28 -4.07
N LEU A 59 -10.19 0.44 -5.09
CA LEU A 59 -10.46 -0.15 -6.40
C LEU A 59 -9.20 -0.73 -7.05
N ASN A 60 -8.07 -0.04 -6.94
CA ASN A 60 -6.80 -0.51 -7.48
C ASN A 60 -6.23 -1.72 -6.75
N LEU A 61 -6.51 -1.86 -5.45
CA LEU A 61 -6.07 -2.99 -4.65
C LEU A 61 -7.03 -4.18 -4.73
N ASN A 62 -8.32 -3.95 -4.99
CA ASN A 62 -9.34 -5.00 -5.04
C ASN A 62 -9.35 -5.80 -6.35
N LYS A 63 -8.73 -5.26 -7.40
CA LYS A 63 -8.59 -5.98 -8.68
C LYS A 63 -7.59 -7.13 -8.56
N THR A 64 -7.73 -8.10 -9.46
CA THR A 64 -6.72 -9.14 -9.66
C THR A 64 -5.34 -8.51 -9.87
N ASP A 65 -4.37 -8.99 -9.09
CA ASP A 65 -2.98 -8.53 -9.04
C ASP A 65 -2.78 -7.13 -8.46
N GLY A 66 -3.80 -6.57 -7.82
CA GLY A 66 -3.70 -5.34 -7.03
C GLY A 66 -2.73 -5.49 -5.85
N PHE A 67 -2.69 -6.66 -5.23
CA PHE A 67 -1.67 -7.03 -4.24
C PHE A 67 -0.58 -7.87 -4.88
N PHE A 68 -0.92 -9.01 -5.49
CA PHE A 68 0.09 -10.00 -5.89
C PHE A 68 1.09 -9.47 -6.93
N GLY A 69 0.63 -8.62 -7.86
CA GLY A 69 1.45 -8.00 -8.90
C GLY A 69 2.11 -6.69 -8.47
N SER A 70 1.83 -6.19 -7.26
CA SER A 70 2.40 -4.94 -6.77
C SER A 70 3.74 -5.17 -6.06
N GLU A 71 4.78 -4.44 -6.45
CA GLU A 71 6.07 -4.47 -5.75
C GLU A 71 5.99 -3.91 -4.32
N VAL A 72 4.98 -3.07 -4.05
CA VAL A 72 4.82 -2.36 -2.78
C VAL A 72 3.81 -3.04 -1.87
N TYR A 73 2.74 -3.62 -2.44
CA TYR A 73 1.60 -4.13 -1.68
C TYR A 73 1.54 -5.65 -1.61
N LYS A 74 2.39 -6.36 -2.34
CA LYS A 74 2.42 -7.83 -2.29
C LYS A 74 2.60 -8.32 -0.86
N MET A 75 1.66 -9.17 -0.45
CA MET A 75 1.70 -9.85 0.84
C MET A 75 2.64 -11.05 0.74
N PHE A 76 3.64 -11.08 1.61
CA PHE A 76 4.50 -12.24 1.81
C PHE A 76 3.96 -13.12 2.94
N LEU A 77 4.57 -14.28 3.14
CA LEU A 77 4.30 -15.07 4.34
C LEU A 77 4.61 -14.24 5.61
N PRO A 78 3.88 -14.48 6.71
CA PRO A 78 4.14 -13.82 7.99
C PRO A 78 5.63 -13.85 8.37
N PRO A 79 6.14 -12.86 9.13
CA PRO A 79 7.56 -12.78 9.49
C PRO A 79 8.13 -14.08 10.08
N ASP A 80 7.34 -14.76 10.91
CA ASP A 80 7.72 -16.05 11.51
C ASP A 80 7.80 -17.20 10.49
N ALA A 81 7.05 -17.09 9.39
CA ALA A 81 6.92 -18.07 8.32
C ALA A 81 7.91 -17.85 7.16
N GLN A 82 8.70 -16.78 7.13
CA GLN A 82 9.69 -16.55 6.06
C GLN A 82 10.74 -17.67 5.96
N LYS A 83 11.05 -18.35 7.08
CA LYS A 83 11.95 -19.52 7.08
C LYS A 83 11.35 -20.73 6.36
N ILE A 84 10.02 -20.85 6.36
CA ILE A 84 9.29 -21.92 5.66
C ILE A 84 9.56 -21.81 4.17
N GLU A 85 9.43 -20.60 3.62
CA GLU A 85 9.63 -20.35 2.20
C GLU A 85 11.01 -20.84 1.73
N LYS A 86 12.09 -20.39 2.39
CA LYS A 86 13.45 -20.80 2.01
C LYS A 86 13.66 -22.31 2.11
N THR A 87 13.17 -22.93 3.19
CA THR A 87 13.37 -24.35 3.47
C THR A 87 12.58 -25.22 2.48
N LEU A 88 11.30 -24.95 2.31
CA LEU A 88 10.43 -25.71 1.41
C LEU A 88 10.82 -25.52 -0.05
N ARG A 89 11.23 -24.32 -0.47
CA ARG A 89 11.79 -24.12 -1.83
C ARG A 89 13.05 -24.96 -2.05
N SER A 90 13.95 -24.99 -1.07
CA SER A 90 15.18 -25.81 -1.14
C SER A 90 14.87 -27.32 -1.18
N ALA A 91 13.75 -27.74 -0.61
CA ALA A 91 13.25 -29.11 -0.64
C ALA A 91 12.42 -29.45 -1.90
N GLY A 92 12.36 -28.56 -2.90
CA GLY A 92 11.60 -28.77 -4.14
C GLY A 92 10.10 -28.46 -4.03
N MET A 93 9.64 -27.93 -2.91
CA MET A 93 8.23 -27.58 -2.65
C MET A 93 7.91 -26.10 -2.94
N GLY A 94 8.64 -25.48 -3.87
CA GLY A 94 8.45 -24.07 -4.19
C GLY A 94 7.05 -23.76 -4.74
N ALA A 95 6.49 -24.66 -5.55
CA ALA A 95 5.16 -24.48 -6.12
C ALA A 95 4.05 -24.39 -5.06
N GLN A 96 4.18 -25.15 -3.96
CA GLN A 96 3.25 -25.12 -2.83
C GLN A 96 3.34 -23.78 -2.07
N VAL A 97 4.56 -23.27 -1.89
CA VAL A 97 4.79 -21.95 -1.30
C VAL A 97 4.19 -20.86 -2.17
N ASP A 98 4.44 -20.90 -3.48
CA ASP A 98 3.90 -19.94 -4.44
C ASP A 98 2.36 -19.95 -4.45
N LYS A 99 1.76 -21.14 -4.37
CA LYS A 99 0.30 -21.29 -4.28
C LYS A 99 -0.26 -20.67 -3.00
N ALA A 100 0.40 -20.88 -1.85
CA ALA A 100 -0.01 -20.27 -0.58
C ALA A 100 0.12 -18.74 -0.62
N VAL A 101 1.24 -18.21 -1.11
CA VAL A 101 1.45 -16.76 -1.26
C VAL A 101 0.41 -16.15 -2.20
N LEU A 102 0.15 -16.79 -3.34
CA LEU A 102 -0.88 -16.33 -4.29
C LEU A 102 -2.26 -16.29 -3.60
N ALA A 103 -2.66 -17.35 -2.91
CA ALA A 103 -3.93 -17.40 -2.21
C ALA A 103 -4.06 -16.30 -1.15
N ILE A 104 -3.01 -16.07 -0.34
CA ILE A 104 -2.99 -14.96 0.65
C ILE A 104 -3.24 -13.61 -0.05
N ASN A 105 -2.57 -13.35 -1.17
CA ASN A 105 -2.76 -12.11 -1.91
C ASN A 105 -4.16 -12.00 -2.52
N ARG A 106 -4.73 -13.09 -3.06
CA ARG A 106 -6.12 -13.10 -3.55
C ARG A 106 -7.12 -12.83 -2.43
N GLY A 107 -6.86 -13.36 -1.23
CA GLY A 107 -7.66 -13.06 -0.05
C GLY A 107 -7.57 -11.59 0.36
N ALA A 108 -6.37 -11.00 0.29
CA ALA A 108 -6.18 -9.56 0.54
C ALA A 108 -6.88 -8.68 -0.51
N GLU A 109 -6.81 -9.06 -1.79
CA GLU A 109 -7.53 -8.40 -2.89
C GLU A 109 -9.05 -8.42 -2.64
N ASP A 110 -9.63 -9.56 -2.24
CA ASP A 110 -11.06 -9.64 -1.91
C ASP A 110 -11.40 -8.81 -0.65
N ALA A 111 -10.57 -8.90 0.39
CA ALA A 111 -10.81 -8.27 1.68
C ALA A 111 -10.73 -6.74 1.66
N VAL A 112 -9.90 -6.13 0.80
CA VAL A 112 -9.69 -4.68 0.80
C VAL A 112 -10.96 -3.89 0.46
N ALA A 113 -11.94 -4.51 -0.21
CA ALA A 113 -13.24 -3.89 -0.48
C ALA A 113 -13.98 -3.46 0.80
N PHE A 114 -13.80 -4.21 1.90
CA PHE A 114 -14.42 -3.91 3.20
C PHE A 114 -13.86 -2.66 3.87
N ALA A 115 -12.68 -2.17 3.45
CA ALA A 115 -12.08 -0.96 4.01
C ALA A 115 -12.79 0.33 3.55
N LYS A 116 -13.34 0.34 2.33
CA LYS A 116 -13.90 1.56 1.72
C LYS A 116 -14.89 2.31 2.61
N PRO A 117 -15.97 1.69 3.16
CA PRO A 117 -16.93 2.41 4.00
C PRO A 117 -16.28 3.02 5.25
N ILE A 118 -15.32 2.31 5.86
CA ILE A 118 -14.64 2.76 7.10
C ILE A 118 -13.83 4.04 6.85
N PHE A 119 -13.07 4.08 5.77
CA PHE A 119 -12.30 5.28 5.40
C PHE A 119 -13.20 6.43 4.95
N VAL A 120 -14.27 6.15 4.20
CA VAL A 120 -15.24 7.18 3.79
C VAL A 120 -15.92 7.81 5.00
N ASP A 121 -16.31 7.00 6.00
CA ASP A 121 -16.93 7.52 7.21
C ASP A 121 -15.95 8.34 8.05
N ALA A 122 -14.68 7.94 8.12
CA ALA A 122 -13.64 8.77 8.74
C ALA A 122 -13.46 10.13 8.04
N ILE A 123 -13.60 10.20 6.71
CA ILE A 123 -13.54 11.49 5.98
C ILE A 123 -14.79 12.33 6.25
N LYS A 124 -15.97 11.72 6.38
CA LYS A 124 -17.20 12.44 6.76
C LYS A 124 -17.09 13.05 8.16
N GLU A 125 -16.47 12.33 9.09
CA GLU A 125 -16.19 12.78 10.46
C GLU A 125 -15.09 13.86 10.53
N MET A 126 -14.31 14.06 9.46
CA MET A 126 -13.23 15.06 9.40
C MET A 126 -13.76 16.48 9.52
N THR A 127 -13.15 17.32 10.36
CA THR A 127 -13.46 18.75 10.40
C THR A 127 -12.66 19.53 9.35
N VAL A 128 -13.07 20.77 9.04
CA VAL A 128 -12.27 21.67 8.18
C VAL A 128 -10.89 21.90 8.80
N THR A 129 -10.82 22.04 10.12
CA THR A 129 -9.56 22.18 10.86
C THR A 129 -8.65 20.96 10.70
N ASP A 130 -9.19 19.75 10.75
CA ASP A 130 -8.39 18.53 10.54
C ASP A 130 -7.84 18.46 9.12
N ALA A 131 -8.66 18.80 8.12
CA ALA A 131 -8.23 18.88 6.74
C ALA A 131 -7.08 19.89 6.55
N LEU A 132 -7.19 21.09 7.13
CA LEU A 132 -6.13 22.10 7.08
C LEU A 132 -4.85 21.67 7.81
N LYS A 133 -4.98 20.93 8.93
CA LYS A 133 -3.82 20.33 9.61
C LYS A 133 -3.14 19.26 8.76
N ILE A 134 -3.90 18.48 7.99
CA ILE A 134 -3.33 17.52 7.04
C ILE A 134 -2.53 18.25 5.94
N LEU A 135 -3.06 19.38 5.45
CA LEU A 135 -2.40 20.17 4.40
C LEU A 135 -1.12 20.87 4.88
N THR A 136 -1.16 21.48 6.07
CA THR A 136 -0.06 22.29 6.61
C THR A 136 0.89 21.51 7.51
N GLY A 137 0.51 20.28 7.88
CA GLY A 137 1.25 19.40 8.78
C GLY A 137 2.32 18.55 8.09
N PRO A 138 2.82 17.51 8.79
CA PRO A 138 3.85 16.63 8.26
C PRO A 138 3.32 15.77 7.10
N LYS A 139 4.25 15.21 6.31
CA LYS A 139 3.94 14.43 5.09
C LYS A 139 3.03 13.22 5.34
N ASP A 140 2.99 12.71 6.56
CA ASP A 140 2.20 11.56 7.00
C ASP A 140 0.90 11.96 7.73
N GLY A 141 0.53 13.25 7.75
CA GLY A 141 -0.63 13.77 8.48
C GLY A 141 -1.94 13.03 8.16
N ALA A 142 -2.22 12.78 6.87
CA ALA A 142 -3.39 11.99 6.45
C ALA A 142 -3.31 10.54 6.96
N THR A 143 -2.12 9.93 6.92
CA THR A 143 -1.92 8.55 7.39
C THR A 143 -2.18 8.46 8.89
N ASN A 144 -1.66 9.40 9.66
CA ASN A 144 -1.83 9.42 11.12
C ASN A 144 -3.29 9.68 11.50
N TYR A 145 -3.97 10.59 10.80
CA TYR A 145 -5.41 10.83 10.99
C TYR A 145 -6.21 9.54 10.76
N PHE A 146 -5.98 8.84 9.65
CA PHE A 146 -6.70 7.61 9.38
C PHE A 146 -6.38 6.51 10.38
N LYS A 147 -5.12 6.33 10.78
CA LYS A 147 -4.76 5.38 11.83
C LYS A 147 -5.55 5.64 13.11
N GLU A 148 -5.64 6.89 13.56
CA GLU A 148 -6.40 7.24 14.76
C GLU A 148 -7.90 6.95 14.61
N LYS A 149 -8.51 7.34 13.47
CA LYS A 149 -9.97 7.27 13.29
C LYS A 149 -10.49 5.92 12.82
N THR A 150 -9.65 5.10 12.21
CA THR A 150 -10.09 3.85 11.55
C THR A 150 -9.60 2.59 12.23
N THR A 151 -8.47 2.56 12.95
CA THR A 151 -7.85 1.30 13.42
C THR A 151 -8.82 0.44 14.23
N ALA A 152 -9.52 0.99 15.22
CA ALA A 152 -10.45 0.19 16.03
C ALA A 152 -11.63 -0.37 15.19
N LYS A 153 -12.19 0.46 14.29
CA LYS A 153 -13.28 0.06 13.38
C LYS A 153 -12.79 -1.00 12.38
N LEU A 154 -11.58 -0.84 11.86
CA LEU A 154 -10.90 -1.80 11.00
C LEU A 154 -10.73 -3.11 11.73
N THR A 155 -10.06 -3.15 12.89
CA THR A 155 -9.84 -4.40 13.64
C THR A 155 -11.15 -5.13 13.93
N ALA A 156 -12.19 -4.43 14.36
CA ALA A 156 -13.48 -5.05 14.66
C ALA A 156 -14.19 -5.62 13.41
N ALA A 157 -14.14 -4.90 12.28
CA ALA A 157 -14.84 -5.29 11.05
C ALA A 157 -14.01 -6.23 10.16
N PHE A 158 -12.68 -6.13 10.20
CA PHE A 158 -11.78 -6.86 9.33
C PHE A 158 -11.59 -8.29 9.78
N SER A 159 -11.47 -8.61 11.07
CA SER A 159 -11.18 -9.99 11.49
C SER A 159 -12.14 -11.04 10.87
N PRO A 160 -13.49 -10.90 10.94
CA PRO A 160 -14.37 -11.88 10.29
C PRO A 160 -14.41 -11.76 8.76
N SER A 161 -14.25 -10.56 8.20
CA SER A 161 -14.35 -10.33 6.75
C SER A 161 -13.09 -10.81 6.01
N VAL A 162 -11.91 -10.57 6.58
CA VAL A 162 -10.63 -11.08 6.11
C VAL A 162 -10.61 -12.60 6.25
N GLN A 163 -11.10 -13.15 7.36
CA GLN A 163 -11.24 -14.59 7.51
C GLN A 163 -12.03 -15.21 6.36
N THR A 164 -13.22 -14.66 6.10
CA THR A 164 -14.08 -15.11 4.99
C THR A 164 -13.38 -15.01 3.64
N SER A 165 -12.62 -13.93 3.42
CA SER A 165 -11.88 -13.69 2.17
C SER A 165 -10.73 -14.70 1.99
N LEU A 166 -10.01 -15.01 3.07
CA LEU A 166 -8.92 -16.00 3.08
C LEU A 166 -9.45 -17.42 2.88
N ASP A 167 -10.57 -17.77 3.52
CA ASP A 167 -11.18 -19.10 3.40
C ASP A 167 -11.74 -19.34 2.00
N LYS A 168 -12.35 -18.33 1.38
CA LYS A 168 -12.87 -18.37 -0.01
C LYS A 168 -11.82 -18.78 -1.04
N VAL A 169 -10.56 -18.41 -0.80
CA VAL A 169 -9.42 -18.71 -1.69
C VAL A 169 -8.52 -19.82 -1.15
N GLU A 170 -8.98 -20.51 -0.10
CA GLU A 170 -8.26 -21.59 0.60
C GLU A 170 -6.88 -21.16 1.15
N ALA A 171 -6.65 -19.87 1.40
CA ALA A 171 -5.36 -19.37 1.88
C ALA A 171 -4.99 -19.96 3.24
N THR A 172 -5.96 -20.09 4.15
CA THR A 172 -5.79 -20.71 5.48
C THR A 172 -5.34 -22.16 5.37
N LYS A 173 -5.95 -22.92 4.45
CA LYS A 173 -5.57 -24.31 4.14
C LYS A 173 -4.17 -24.41 3.55
N TYR A 174 -3.87 -23.66 2.49
CA TYR A 174 -2.55 -23.73 1.84
C TYR A 174 -1.41 -23.29 2.77
N TYR A 175 -1.65 -22.25 3.57
CA TYR A 175 -0.70 -21.83 4.61
C TYR A 175 -0.51 -22.92 5.67
N GLY A 176 -1.61 -23.49 6.18
CA GLY A 176 -1.56 -24.58 7.15
C GLY A 176 -0.77 -25.79 6.64
N ASP A 177 -0.98 -26.18 5.37
CA ASP A 177 -0.28 -27.31 4.74
C ASP A 177 1.23 -27.10 4.67
N ILE A 178 1.69 -25.90 4.25
CA ILE A 178 3.13 -25.60 4.18
C ILE A 178 3.75 -25.52 5.58
N VAL A 179 3.06 -24.92 6.55
CA VAL A 179 3.54 -24.81 7.93
C VAL A 179 3.63 -26.18 8.58
N ASN A 180 2.60 -27.01 8.42
CA ASN A 180 2.58 -28.36 8.96
C ASN A 180 3.66 -29.23 8.32
N THR A 181 3.94 -29.05 7.04
CA THR A 181 5.04 -29.76 6.36
C THR A 181 6.39 -29.34 6.92
N TYR A 182 6.63 -28.04 7.06
CA TYR A 182 7.86 -27.51 7.67
C TYR A 182 8.04 -27.97 9.13
N ASN A 183 6.97 -27.99 9.91
CA ASN A 183 6.99 -28.43 11.31
C ASN A 183 7.29 -29.92 11.49
N LYS A 184 7.18 -30.73 10.42
CA LYS A 184 7.53 -32.16 10.41
C LYS A 184 9.00 -32.43 10.08
N PHE A 185 9.76 -31.41 9.64
CA PHE A 185 11.17 -31.61 9.31
C PHE A 185 11.99 -31.84 10.58
N PRO A 186 12.93 -32.80 10.58
CA PRO A 186 13.76 -33.10 11.75
C PRO A 186 14.72 -31.96 12.12
N THR A 187 14.95 -31.02 11.20
CA THR A 187 15.78 -29.83 11.39
C THR A 187 15.02 -28.65 12.03
N THR A 188 13.71 -28.77 12.24
CA THR A 188 12.87 -27.69 12.76
C THR A 188 12.82 -27.71 14.29
N MET A 189 13.60 -26.81 14.92
CA MET A 189 13.67 -26.69 16.38
C MET A 189 12.55 -25.82 16.98
N LYS A 190 12.03 -24.85 16.22
CA LYS A 190 10.93 -23.97 16.62
C LYS A 190 9.76 -24.17 15.66
N LYS A 191 8.65 -24.70 16.17
CA LYS A 191 7.41 -24.86 15.40
C LYS A 191 6.77 -23.50 15.12
N ILE A 192 6.17 -23.38 13.95
CA ILE A 192 5.44 -22.18 13.51
C ILE A 192 3.94 -22.45 13.63
N ASN A 193 3.16 -21.42 13.94
CA ASN A 193 1.71 -21.53 14.05
C ASN A 193 1.09 -21.76 12.65
N PRO A 194 0.37 -22.87 12.41
CA PRO A 194 -0.31 -23.12 11.14
C PRO A 194 -1.56 -22.27 10.93
N ASP A 195 -2.00 -21.53 11.95
CA ASP A 195 -3.16 -20.66 11.86
C ASP A 195 -2.79 -19.29 11.25
N LEU A 196 -3.11 -19.10 9.98
CA LEU A 196 -2.92 -17.83 9.26
C LEU A 196 -3.73 -16.69 9.88
N THR A 197 -4.87 -17.00 10.48
CA THR A 197 -5.87 -16.03 10.96
C THR A 197 -5.38 -15.28 12.19
N SER A 198 -4.45 -15.89 12.93
CA SER A 198 -3.75 -15.27 14.07
C SER A 198 -2.85 -14.08 13.69
N TYR A 199 -2.63 -13.83 12.39
CA TYR A 199 -1.83 -12.71 11.87
C TYR A 199 -2.67 -11.55 11.31
N VAL A 200 -4.00 -11.64 11.40
CA VAL A 200 -4.96 -10.65 10.86
C VAL A 200 -5.38 -9.65 11.94
#